data_AF-A0A357EMP2-F1
#
_entry.id   AF-A0A357EMP2-F1
#
_cell.length_a   1.000
_cell.length_b   1.000
_cell.length_c   1.000
_cell.angle_alpha   90.00
_cell.angle_beta   90.00
_cell.angle_gamma   90.00
#
_symmetry.space_group_name_H-M   'P 1'
#
loop_
_entity.id
_entity.type
_entity.pdbx_description
1 polymer ?
#
loop_
_entity_poly.entity_id
_entity_poly.type
_entity_poly.pdbx_seq_one_letter_code
_entity_poly.pdbx_strand_id
1 'polypeptide(L)'
;WSGAGLSVHTGEDPFNITLDPNAHGKEIKTKSYYYGEEVGYWNHGDTALIVNTPKYGRKVFTGKTHMPTPSKFRWVVNVNVLNNAKHHYDMVRNVDPNIETLITQDIEMTSDVNHNDIAFACNSWMEFTYPEMTITVSNPWVQIWKGGIRPLYDTRNDLDTFAGVAAKLSEMTGDKRMKDYFAMVYANRVDVYAQRMLDASSTFYGYSADVMLKSEKGWMVMVRTYPRHPFWEETNESKPMWTRSGRYENYRIEPEAIEYGENFISHREGPEATPYLPNAIFTTNPYCRPDDYGVPITAQHHDDKTIRNIKLSWHEIVRHSNPLWEKGYQFYCVTPKTRHRVHSQWSVNDWVQIYESNFGDPYRMDKRTPGVGEHQIHINPQAAKDRGINDGDYVYVDGNPVDRPYRGWKPSDPYYKVARLMIRAKYNPSYPYHVTMAKHAPYVSTPKSVKGHETRPDGRAIAIDTGYQSNFRYGAQQSFTRNWLMPMHQTDSLPGKHAIAWKFKWGYQVDHHAINTVPKECLIRITKAEDGGIGARGPWEPVRTGFTPGQENEFMIKWLKGEHIKIKV
;
A
#
# COMPACT_ATOMS: atom_id res chain seq x y z
N TRP A 1 32.60 14.00 -4.47
CA TRP A 1 32.97 13.60 -3.09
C TRP A 1 32.14 12.40 -2.63
N SER A 2 30.82 12.39 -2.82
CA SER A 2 30.01 11.16 -2.72
C SER A 2 30.19 10.28 -3.96
N GLY A 3 30.25 8.96 -3.80
CA GLY A 3 30.15 8.01 -4.92
C GLY A 3 28.72 7.90 -5.45
N ALA A 4 28.46 6.93 -6.33
CA ALA A 4 27.14 6.74 -6.95
C ALA A 4 26.10 6.05 -6.02
N GLY A 5 26.47 5.74 -4.77
CA GLY A 5 25.59 5.12 -3.78
C GLY A 5 24.92 3.84 -4.29
N LEU A 6 23.62 3.69 -4.05
CA LEU A 6 22.81 2.56 -4.53
C LEU A 6 22.91 2.31 -6.05
N SER A 7 23.20 3.35 -6.84
CA SER A 7 23.28 3.23 -8.30
C SER A 7 24.39 2.30 -8.78
N VAL A 8 25.41 2.00 -7.96
CA VAL A 8 26.44 1.02 -8.33
C VAL A 8 25.91 -0.41 -8.40
N HIS A 9 24.73 -0.66 -7.83
CA HIS A 9 24.05 -1.95 -7.88
C HIS A 9 22.84 -1.92 -8.81
N THR A 10 22.00 -0.88 -8.75
CA THR A 10 20.75 -0.81 -9.53
C THR A 10 20.88 -0.10 -10.87
N GLY A 11 22.00 0.59 -11.11
CA GLY A 11 22.20 1.45 -12.28
C GLY A 11 23.60 1.35 -12.88
N GLU A 12 24.32 0.25 -12.65
CA GLU A 12 25.56 -0.06 -13.37
C GLU A 12 25.29 -0.07 -14.88
N ASP A 13 26.19 0.51 -15.67
CA ASP A 13 26.05 0.60 -17.12
C ASP A 13 26.10 -0.80 -17.76
N PRO A 14 24.98 -1.34 -18.30
CA PRO A 14 24.96 -2.67 -18.87
C PRO A 14 25.83 -2.82 -20.13
N PHE A 15 26.31 -1.71 -20.71
CA PHE A 15 27.24 -1.69 -21.85
C PHE A 15 28.71 -1.61 -21.42
N ASN A 16 28.98 -1.35 -20.14
CA ASN A 16 30.31 -1.30 -19.55
C ASN A 16 30.30 -1.92 -18.14
N ILE A 17 29.97 -3.20 -18.08
CA ILE A 17 29.86 -3.96 -16.82
C ILE A 17 31.25 -4.20 -16.21
N THR A 18 31.37 -4.02 -14.90
CA THR A 18 32.62 -4.19 -14.16
C THR A 18 32.71 -5.60 -13.58
N LEU A 19 33.43 -6.46 -14.30
CA LEU A 19 33.62 -7.88 -13.93
C LEU A 19 34.73 -8.12 -12.90
N ASP A 20 35.60 -7.14 -12.65
CA ASP A 20 36.66 -7.28 -11.66
C ASP A 20 36.07 -7.25 -10.23
N PRO A 21 36.16 -8.35 -9.46
CA PRO A 21 35.63 -8.39 -8.09
C PRO A 21 36.36 -7.45 -7.12
N ASN A 22 37.55 -6.94 -7.48
CA ASN A 22 38.33 -6.03 -6.65
C ASN A 22 38.12 -4.55 -7.00
N ALA A 23 37.33 -4.25 -8.05
CA ALA A 23 37.04 -2.88 -8.43
C ALA A 23 36.34 -2.15 -7.28
N HIS A 24 36.93 -1.03 -6.86
CA HIS A 24 36.40 -0.20 -5.80
C HIS A 24 35.06 0.41 -6.23
N GLY A 25 34.08 0.55 -5.32
CA GLY A 25 32.72 0.99 -5.68
C GLY A 25 32.63 2.35 -6.40
N LYS A 26 33.62 3.23 -6.21
CA LYS A 26 33.71 4.52 -6.94
C LYS A 26 34.13 4.40 -8.41
N GLU A 27 34.66 3.25 -8.83
CA GLU A 27 35.09 2.99 -10.20
C GLU A 27 33.97 2.40 -11.06
N ILE A 28 32.88 1.96 -10.43
CA ILE A 28 31.72 1.40 -11.11
C ILE A 28 31.05 2.47 -11.96
N LYS A 29 30.99 2.24 -13.27
CA LYS A 29 30.35 3.15 -14.20
C LYS A 29 28.84 2.96 -14.12
N THR A 30 28.14 4.03 -13.78
CA THR A 30 26.68 4.01 -13.67
C THR A 30 26.04 4.82 -14.78
N LYS A 31 25.06 4.22 -15.47
CA LYS A 31 24.22 4.91 -16.45
C LYS A 31 22.86 4.23 -16.47
N SER A 32 21.85 4.91 -15.94
CA SER A 32 20.49 4.39 -15.96
C SER A 32 19.90 4.48 -17.37
N TYR A 33 19.32 3.35 -17.82
CA TYR A 33 18.53 3.24 -19.05
C TYR A 33 17.05 2.97 -18.77
N TYR A 34 16.65 2.97 -17.50
CA TYR A 34 15.25 2.82 -17.11
C TYR A 34 14.67 4.16 -16.70
N TYR A 35 13.37 4.28 -16.92
CA TYR A 35 12.55 5.36 -16.42
C TYR A 35 11.73 4.85 -15.23
N GLY A 36 11.65 5.65 -14.16
CA GLY A 36 10.79 5.29 -13.04
C GLY A 36 9.34 5.60 -13.37
N GLU A 37 8.44 4.75 -12.93
CA GLU A 37 7.00 4.98 -12.93
C GLU A 37 6.48 4.66 -11.53
N GLU A 38 5.34 5.25 -11.14
CA GLU A 38 4.68 4.86 -9.90
C GLU A 38 3.57 3.83 -10.11
N VAL A 39 3.62 2.77 -9.32
CA VAL A 39 2.71 1.60 -9.31
C VAL A 39 1.24 2.00 -9.11
N GLY A 40 0.99 3.17 -8.52
CA GLY A 40 -0.36 3.73 -8.42
C GLY A 40 -1.11 3.80 -9.77
N TYR A 41 -0.43 3.98 -10.90
CA TYR A 41 -1.11 4.07 -12.20
C TYR A 41 -1.77 2.76 -12.63
N TRP A 42 -1.19 1.59 -12.30
CA TRP A 42 -1.82 0.30 -12.55
C TRP A 42 -3.20 0.22 -11.88
N ASN A 43 -3.32 0.76 -10.67
CA ASN A 43 -4.58 0.82 -9.93
C ASN A 43 -5.57 1.87 -10.46
N HIS A 44 -5.15 2.65 -11.46
CA HIS A 44 -5.97 3.59 -12.20
C HIS A 44 -6.00 3.19 -13.69
N GLY A 45 -6.13 1.89 -13.96
CA GLY A 45 -6.27 1.39 -15.31
C GLY A 45 -5.01 1.43 -16.18
N ASP A 46 -3.84 1.65 -15.59
CA ASP A 46 -2.58 1.88 -16.31
C ASP A 46 -2.68 3.11 -17.24
N THR A 47 -3.30 4.18 -16.73
CA THR A 47 -3.58 5.41 -17.50
C THR A 47 -3.24 6.69 -16.74
N ALA A 48 -2.90 7.74 -17.51
CA ALA A 48 -2.75 9.09 -17.02
C ALA A 48 -4.11 9.73 -16.67
N LEU A 49 -4.12 10.73 -15.79
CA LEU A 49 -5.31 11.52 -15.51
C LEU A 49 -5.61 12.47 -16.68
N ILE A 50 -6.65 12.12 -17.46
CA ILE A 50 -7.08 12.86 -18.63
C ILE A 50 -8.58 13.10 -18.52
N VAL A 51 -9.01 14.37 -18.58
CA VAL A 51 -10.43 14.74 -18.45
C VAL A 51 -10.84 15.64 -19.61
N ASN A 52 -12.00 15.36 -20.21
CA ASN A 52 -12.63 16.25 -21.18
C ASN A 52 -13.44 17.31 -20.43
N THR A 53 -12.77 18.41 -20.08
CA THR A 53 -13.37 19.50 -19.30
C THR A 53 -14.36 20.31 -20.14
N PRO A 54 -15.48 20.79 -19.56
CA PRO A 54 -16.42 21.64 -20.28
C PRO A 54 -15.81 22.95 -20.80
N LYS A 55 -14.87 23.56 -20.06
CA LYS A 55 -14.28 24.87 -20.41
C LYS A 55 -13.14 24.78 -21.42
N TYR A 56 -12.33 23.72 -21.40
CA TYR A 56 -11.10 23.63 -22.21
C TYR A 56 -11.01 22.38 -23.09
N GLY A 57 -12.05 21.53 -23.10
CA GLY A 57 -12.00 20.25 -23.80
C GLY A 57 -11.00 19.29 -23.13
N ARG A 58 -10.33 18.47 -23.93
CA ARG A 58 -9.39 17.46 -23.45
C ARG A 58 -8.19 18.11 -22.75
N LYS A 59 -8.04 17.83 -21.45
CA LYS A 59 -6.90 18.27 -20.64
C LYS A 59 -6.19 17.07 -20.02
N VAL A 60 -4.86 17.09 -20.06
CA VAL A 60 -3.99 16.11 -19.40
C VAL A 60 -3.48 16.75 -18.13
N PHE A 61 -3.79 16.15 -16.98
CA PHE A 61 -3.37 16.64 -15.67
C PHE A 61 -2.08 15.96 -15.18
N THR A 62 -1.78 14.77 -15.70
CA THR A 62 -0.49 14.12 -15.47
C THR A 62 0.61 14.86 -16.23
N GLY A 63 1.62 15.34 -15.51
CA GLY A 63 2.80 15.98 -16.10
C GLY A 63 3.58 15.06 -17.02
N LYS A 64 4.34 15.63 -17.96
CA LYS A 64 5.13 14.87 -18.95
C LYS A 64 6.17 13.98 -18.28
N THR A 65 6.74 14.44 -17.17
CA THR A 65 7.67 13.65 -16.35
C THR A 65 6.95 12.62 -15.49
N HIS A 66 5.63 12.58 -15.45
CA HIS A 66 4.89 11.62 -14.62
C HIS A 66 4.14 10.55 -15.45
N MET A 67 4.23 10.63 -16.78
CA MET A 67 3.42 9.81 -17.68
C MET A 67 3.67 8.31 -17.47
N PRO A 68 2.61 7.52 -17.23
CA PRO A 68 2.73 6.07 -17.23
C PRO A 68 2.90 5.52 -18.65
N THR A 69 3.53 4.36 -18.74
CA THR A 69 3.74 3.59 -19.97
C THR A 69 2.97 2.28 -19.86
N PRO A 70 2.13 1.92 -20.86
CA PRO A 70 1.40 0.67 -20.85
C PRO A 70 2.30 -0.54 -20.60
N SER A 71 2.02 -1.28 -19.53
CA SER A 71 2.85 -2.38 -19.07
C SER A 71 2.59 -3.66 -19.84
N LYS A 72 3.65 -4.35 -20.28
CA LYS A 72 3.58 -5.67 -20.94
C LYS A 72 4.19 -6.80 -20.15
N PHE A 73 5.06 -6.47 -19.20
CA PHE A 73 5.74 -7.42 -18.35
C PHE A 73 5.82 -6.84 -16.94
N ARG A 74 5.34 -7.58 -15.95
CA ARG A 74 5.46 -7.21 -14.53
C ARG A 74 6.23 -8.27 -13.80
N TRP A 75 7.36 -7.88 -13.20
CA TRP A 75 8.11 -8.71 -12.26
C TRP A 75 8.17 -8.02 -10.91
N VAL A 76 7.56 -8.63 -9.89
CA VAL A 76 7.60 -8.14 -8.52
C VAL A 76 8.43 -9.06 -7.61
N VAL A 77 9.12 -8.46 -6.63
CA VAL A 77 9.96 -9.12 -5.64
C VAL A 77 9.83 -8.39 -4.31
N ASN A 78 9.86 -9.11 -3.19
CA ASN A 78 9.73 -8.54 -1.84
C ASN A 78 8.45 -7.70 -1.63
N VAL A 79 7.41 -7.95 -2.43
CA VAL A 79 6.13 -7.25 -2.36
C VAL A 79 4.99 -8.17 -2.79
N ASN A 80 3.90 -8.12 -2.03
CA ASN A 80 2.60 -8.67 -2.42
C ASN A 80 1.78 -7.54 -3.05
N VAL A 81 2.11 -7.18 -4.29
CA VAL A 81 1.61 -6.01 -5.01
C VAL A 81 0.09 -6.01 -5.09
N LEU A 82 -0.53 -7.16 -5.40
CA LEU A 82 -1.96 -7.31 -5.53
C LEU A 82 -2.67 -7.01 -4.20
N ASN A 83 -2.15 -7.53 -3.10
CA ASN A 83 -2.79 -7.37 -1.80
C ASN A 83 -2.76 -5.92 -1.29
N ASN A 84 -1.69 -5.21 -1.65
CA ASN A 84 -1.44 -3.83 -1.19
C ASN A 84 -2.01 -2.77 -2.13
N ALA A 85 -2.33 -3.15 -3.38
CA ALA A 85 -2.97 -2.33 -4.39
C ALA A 85 -4.31 -1.77 -3.90
N LYS A 86 -4.49 -0.46 -4.05
CA LYS A 86 -5.80 0.18 -3.84
C LYS A 86 -6.59 -0.09 -5.10
N HIS A 87 -7.89 -0.29 -4.99
CA HIS A 87 -8.69 -0.73 -6.14
C HIS A 87 -8.20 -2.08 -6.71
N HIS A 88 -7.61 -2.95 -5.87
CA HIS A 88 -7.07 -4.26 -6.25
C HIS A 88 -7.94 -5.05 -7.23
N TYR A 89 -9.24 -5.16 -6.96
CA TYR A 89 -10.15 -5.94 -7.78
C TYR A 89 -10.33 -5.35 -9.19
N ASP A 90 -10.13 -4.04 -9.36
CA ASP A 90 -10.07 -3.40 -10.67
C ASP A 90 -8.78 -3.74 -11.41
N MET A 91 -7.63 -3.71 -10.72
CA MET A 91 -6.36 -4.08 -11.32
C MET A 91 -6.43 -5.53 -11.87
N VAL A 92 -6.90 -6.49 -11.07
CA VAL A 92 -7.07 -7.89 -11.48
C VAL A 92 -8.04 -8.03 -12.67
N ARG A 93 -9.11 -7.24 -12.70
CA ARG A 93 -10.19 -7.41 -13.70
C ARG A 93 -9.92 -6.69 -15.01
N ASN A 94 -9.34 -5.50 -14.94
CA ASN A 94 -9.32 -4.53 -16.01
C ASN A 94 -7.89 -4.17 -16.47
N VAL A 95 -6.85 -4.54 -15.72
CA VAL A 95 -5.46 -4.14 -16.01
C VAL A 95 -4.58 -5.36 -16.26
N ASP A 96 -4.49 -6.26 -15.30
CA ASP A 96 -3.67 -7.48 -15.39
C ASP A 96 -3.96 -8.31 -16.66
N PRO A 97 -5.22 -8.45 -17.15
CA PRO A 97 -5.49 -9.15 -18.41
C PRO A 97 -4.87 -8.52 -19.67
N ASN A 98 -4.33 -7.29 -19.60
CA ASN A 98 -3.66 -6.61 -20.70
C ASN A 98 -2.12 -6.70 -20.62
N ILE A 99 -1.60 -7.30 -19.56
CA ILE A 99 -0.16 -7.54 -19.32
C ILE A 99 0.15 -8.97 -19.79
N GLU A 100 1.21 -9.15 -20.58
CA GLU A 100 1.50 -10.42 -21.27
C GLU A 100 2.17 -11.44 -20.35
N THR A 101 2.83 -10.98 -19.28
CA THR A 101 3.45 -11.87 -18.29
C THR A 101 3.54 -11.20 -16.93
N LEU A 102 3.09 -11.93 -15.91
CA LEU A 102 3.15 -11.57 -14.51
C LEU A 102 4.05 -12.56 -13.76
N ILE A 103 5.08 -12.04 -13.10
CA ILE A 103 6.04 -12.83 -12.32
C ILE A 103 6.10 -12.31 -10.89
N THR A 104 6.13 -13.23 -9.94
CA THR A 104 6.46 -12.92 -8.54
C THR A 104 7.62 -13.77 -8.01
N GLN A 105 8.37 -13.20 -7.09
CA GLN A 105 9.35 -13.87 -6.23
C GLN A 105 8.86 -13.74 -4.79
N ASP A 106 8.63 -14.86 -4.11
CA ASP A 106 8.07 -14.83 -2.76
C ASP A 106 8.52 -16.04 -1.92
N ILE A 107 8.49 -15.85 -0.61
CA ILE A 107 8.72 -16.88 0.42
C ILE A 107 7.39 -17.44 0.96
N GLU A 108 6.29 -16.70 0.78
CA GLU A 108 4.95 -17.07 1.21
C GLU A 108 4.04 -17.30 -0.01
N MET A 109 3.03 -18.16 0.15
CA MET A 109 1.95 -18.31 -0.82
C MET A 109 1.02 -17.09 -0.75
N THR A 110 1.42 -15.97 -1.37
CA THR A 110 0.69 -14.70 -1.38
C THR A 110 -0.37 -14.64 -2.49
N SER A 111 -1.15 -13.55 -2.55
CA SER A 111 -2.12 -13.36 -3.64
C SER A 111 -1.45 -13.19 -4.99
N ASP A 112 -0.26 -12.59 -5.03
CA ASP A 112 0.58 -12.55 -6.23
C ASP A 112 0.97 -13.95 -6.68
N VAL A 113 1.44 -14.82 -5.78
CA VAL A 113 1.78 -16.21 -6.14
C VAL A 113 0.55 -16.96 -6.66
N ASN A 114 -0.62 -16.72 -6.05
CA ASN A 114 -1.86 -17.38 -6.45
C ASN A 114 -2.44 -16.88 -7.80
N HIS A 115 -2.08 -15.66 -8.22
CA HIS A 115 -2.63 -14.99 -9.38
C HIS A 115 -1.71 -14.99 -10.61
N ASN A 116 -0.42 -14.73 -10.40
CA ASN A 116 0.55 -14.48 -11.47
C ASN A 116 0.86 -15.76 -12.27
N ASP A 117 1.37 -15.58 -13.49
CA ASP A 117 1.67 -16.68 -14.41
C ASP A 117 2.85 -17.54 -13.92
N ILE A 118 3.85 -16.89 -13.32
CA ILE A 118 5.06 -17.52 -12.83
C ILE A 118 5.33 -17.05 -11.40
N ALA A 119 5.67 -17.99 -10.52
CA ALA A 119 6.17 -17.70 -9.19
C ALA A 119 7.49 -18.44 -8.94
N PHE A 120 8.50 -17.71 -8.46
CA PHE A 120 9.74 -18.29 -7.98
C PHE A 120 9.70 -18.43 -6.46
N ALA A 121 10.02 -19.64 -5.97
CA ALA A 121 10.17 -19.90 -4.55
C ALA A 121 11.52 -19.40 -4.05
N CYS A 122 11.50 -18.36 -3.22
CA CYS A 122 12.70 -17.74 -2.71
C CYS A 122 13.07 -18.24 -1.31
N ASN A 123 14.35 -18.12 -0.96
CA ASN A 123 14.85 -18.40 0.37
C ASN A 123 14.25 -17.41 1.37
N SER A 124 13.84 -17.91 2.53
CA SER A 124 13.56 -17.03 3.67
C SER A 124 14.85 -16.38 4.20
N TRP A 125 14.68 -15.34 5.02
CA TRP A 125 15.79 -14.64 5.63
C TRP A 125 16.77 -15.59 6.37
N MET A 126 16.26 -16.64 7.02
CA MET A 126 17.08 -17.61 7.75
C MET A 126 17.88 -18.56 6.83
N GLU A 127 17.50 -18.65 5.55
CA GLU A 127 18.04 -19.56 4.54
C GLU A 127 18.95 -18.86 3.53
N PHE A 128 19.07 -17.52 3.60
CA PHE A 128 19.92 -16.76 2.69
C PHE A 128 21.33 -17.33 2.64
N THR A 129 21.76 -17.71 1.43
CA THR A 129 23.12 -18.21 1.21
C THR A 129 24.08 -17.09 0.79
N TYR A 130 23.54 -15.92 0.48
CA TYR A 130 24.29 -14.69 0.20
C TYR A 130 24.27 -13.72 1.40
N PRO A 131 25.28 -12.83 1.52
CA PRO A 131 25.20 -11.71 2.45
C PRO A 131 24.10 -10.73 2.05
N GLU A 132 23.37 -10.24 3.04
CA GLU A 132 22.33 -9.23 2.92
C GLU A 132 22.64 -8.00 3.77
N MET A 133 22.25 -6.82 3.30
CA MET A 133 22.45 -5.55 3.99
C MET A 133 21.11 -4.94 4.40
N THR A 134 20.94 -4.63 5.69
CA THR A 134 19.71 -4.02 6.21
C THR A 134 19.99 -2.75 7.03
N ILE A 135 19.07 -1.80 6.93
CA ILE A 135 19.09 -0.49 7.57
C ILE A 135 17.65 0.00 7.77
N THR A 136 17.42 0.81 8.79
CA THR A 136 16.14 1.48 9.01
C THR A 136 16.34 2.97 9.28
N VAL A 137 15.30 3.77 9.05
CA VAL A 137 15.28 5.19 9.41
C VAL A 137 14.92 5.42 10.89
N SER A 138 14.43 4.39 11.58
CA SER A 138 13.99 4.48 12.98
C SER A 138 15.13 4.35 13.98
N ASN A 139 16.29 3.85 13.55
CA ASN A 139 17.48 3.72 14.38
C ASN A 139 18.73 3.96 13.52
N PRO A 140 19.90 4.18 14.14
CA PRO A 140 21.09 4.57 13.42
C PRO A 140 21.98 3.44 12.90
N TRP A 141 21.50 2.20 12.89
CA TRP A 141 22.33 1.02 12.67
C TRP A 141 22.13 0.44 11.28
N VAL A 142 23.24 0.04 10.66
CA VAL A 142 23.30 -0.82 9.48
C VAL A 142 23.92 -2.16 9.85
N GLN A 143 23.43 -3.24 9.25
CA GLN A 143 23.92 -4.59 9.46
C GLN A 143 24.13 -5.28 8.13
N ILE A 144 25.23 -6.03 8.01
CA ILE A 144 25.41 -7.02 6.95
C ILE A 144 25.40 -8.38 7.63
N TRP A 145 24.59 -9.29 7.12
CA TRP A 145 24.32 -10.56 7.77
C TRP A 145 24.00 -11.63 6.72
N LYS A 146 23.87 -12.89 7.15
CA LYS A 146 23.52 -14.03 6.28
C LYS A 146 22.66 -15.03 7.05
N GLY A 147 21.86 -15.81 6.33
CA GLY A 147 21.09 -16.93 6.89
C GLY A 147 21.96 -17.94 7.66
N GLY A 148 21.34 -18.59 8.64
CA GLY A 148 22.01 -19.54 9.54
C GLY A 148 21.77 -21.02 9.20
N ILE A 149 20.82 -21.31 8.31
CA ILE A 149 20.50 -22.67 7.89
C ILE A 149 20.60 -22.80 6.37
N ARG A 150 20.76 -24.04 5.89
CA ARG A 150 20.62 -24.34 4.46
C ARG A 150 19.15 -24.16 4.02
N PRO A 151 18.89 -23.78 2.76
CA PRO A 151 17.55 -23.83 2.18
C PRO A 151 16.86 -25.17 2.47
N LEU A 152 15.61 -25.11 2.95
CA LEU A 152 14.86 -26.31 3.32
C LEU A 152 14.35 -27.09 2.10
N TYR A 153 14.12 -26.40 0.98
CA TYR A 153 13.61 -26.96 -0.28
C TYR A 153 14.48 -26.49 -1.45
N ASP A 154 14.01 -26.69 -2.69
CA ASP A 154 14.66 -26.12 -3.90
C ASP A 154 14.32 -24.62 -4.07
N THR A 155 14.45 -23.86 -2.98
CA THR A 155 14.33 -22.41 -2.96
C THR A 155 15.68 -21.78 -3.29
N ARG A 156 15.64 -20.56 -3.84
CA ARG A 156 16.83 -19.83 -4.30
C ARG A 156 16.87 -18.43 -3.71
N ASN A 157 18.01 -17.75 -3.68
CA ASN A 157 17.99 -16.33 -3.30
C ASN A 157 17.32 -15.53 -4.42
N ASP A 158 16.78 -14.35 -4.11
CA ASP A 158 16.12 -13.50 -5.13
C ASP A 158 17.03 -13.27 -6.36
N LEU A 159 18.31 -12.98 -6.13
CA LEU A 159 19.30 -12.76 -7.18
C LEU A 159 19.53 -13.97 -8.10
N ASP A 160 19.40 -15.20 -7.60
CA ASP A 160 19.55 -16.42 -8.41
C ASP A 160 18.46 -16.51 -9.49
N THR A 161 17.25 -16.03 -9.19
CA THR A 161 16.13 -16.07 -10.13
C THR A 161 16.38 -15.13 -11.32
N PHE A 162 16.80 -13.88 -11.03
CA PHE A 162 17.15 -12.90 -12.05
C PHE A 162 18.35 -13.36 -12.86
N ALA A 163 19.39 -13.88 -12.20
CA ALA A 163 20.57 -14.43 -12.86
C ALA A 163 20.16 -15.58 -13.80
N GLY A 164 19.39 -16.57 -13.33
CA GLY A 164 18.94 -17.69 -14.15
C GLY A 164 18.21 -17.26 -15.42
N VAL A 165 17.28 -16.30 -15.32
CA VAL A 165 16.59 -15.75 -16.50
C VAL A 165 17.57 -15.01 -17.42
N ALA A 166 18.47 -14.20 -16.86
CA ALA A 166 19.47 -13.48 -17.64
C ALA A 166 20.43 -14.42 -18.38
N ALA A 167 20.81 -15.55 -17.77
CA ALA A 167 21.61 -16.60 -18.42
C ALA A 167 20.86 -17.16 -19.63
N LYS A 168 19.57 -17.48 -19.47
CA LYS A 168 18.78 -18.08 -20.54
C LYS A 168 18.54 -17.09 -21.68
N LEU A 169 18.25 -15.83 -21.37
CA LEU A 169 18.14 -14.78 -22.38
C LEU A 169 19.45 -14.56 -23.14
N SER A 170 20.59 -14.63 -22.44
CA SER A 170 21.91 -14.56 -23.05
C SER A 170 22.14 -15.71 -24.04
N GLU A 171 21.78 -16.95 -23.68
CA GLU A 171 21.85 -18.11 -24.59
C GLU A 171 20.95 -17.94 -25.82
N MET A 172 19.73 -17.43 -25.63
CA MET A 172 18.74 -17.29 -26.70
C MET A 172 19.07 -16.16 -27.67
N THR A 173 19.66 -15.07 -27.19
CA THR A 173 19.91 -13.85 -27.98
C THR A 173 21.36 -13.72 -28.45
N GLY A 174 22.29 -14.45 -27.84
CA GLY A 174 23.73 -14.30 -28.03
C GLY A 174 24.33 -13.09 -27.29
N ASP A 175 23.53 -12.29 -26.59
CA ASP A 175 24.02 -11.13 -25.85
C ASP A 175 24.57 -11.55 -24.48
N LYS A 176 25.91 -11.64 -24.38
CA LYS A 176 26.61 -12.02 -23.14
C LYS A 176 26.39 -11.04 -21.99
N ARG A 177 26.06 -9.77 -22.28
CA ARG A 177 25.95 -8.70 -21.26
C ARG A 177 24.89 -9.00 -20.21
N MET A 178 23.79 -9.65 -20.62
CA MET A 178 22.71 -10.04 -19.70
C MET A 178 23.23 -10.94 -18.59
N LYS A 179 24.01 -11.97 -18.94
CA LYS A 179 24.66 -12.87 -17.99
C LYS A 179 25.76 -12.14 -17.20
N ASP A 180 26.60 -11.36 -17.89
CA ASP A 180 27.72 -10.65 -17.27
C ASP A 180 27.27 -9.66 -16.17
N TYR A 181 26.06 -9.09 -16.27
CA TYR A 181 25.49 -8.20 -15.24
C TYR A 181 25.40 -8.88 -13.87
N PHE A 182 25.14 -10.19 -13.85
CA PHE A 182 25.05 -11.02 -12.66
C PHE A 182 26.31 -11.85 -12.42
N ALA A 183 27.47 -11.46 -12.97
CA ALA A 183 28.73 -12.22 -12.86
C ALA A 183 29.10 -12.60 -11.42
N MET A 184 28.86 -11.71 -10.45
CA MET A 184 29.17 -12.00 -9.04
C MET A 184 28.23 -13.02 -8.41
N VAL A 185 27.00 -13.15 -8.93
CA VAL A 185 26.07 -14.23 -8.51
C VAL A 185 26.64 -15.58 -8.94
N TYR A 186 27.03 -15.73 -10.22
CA TYR A 186 27.62 -16.96 -10.74
C TYR A 186 28.98 -17.31 -10.11
N ALA A 187 29.74 -16.30 -9.71
CA ALA A 187 30.99 -16.48 -8.99
C ALA A 187 30.80 -16.79 -7.48
N ASN A 188 29.56 -16.77 -6.98
CA ASN A 188 29.24 -16.86 -5.55
C ASN A 188 30.00 -15.81 -4.71
N ARG A 189 30.05 -14.58 -5.23
CA ARG A 189 30.76 -13.41 -4.68
C ARG A 189 29.85 -12.19 -4.51
N VAL A 190 28.60 -12.42 -4.08
CA VAL A 190 27.61 -11.35 -3.84
C VAL A 190 28.07 -10.33 -2.79
N ASP A 191 29.01 -10.70 -1.91
CA ASP A 191 29.73 -9.79 -1.00
C ASP A 191 30.35 -8.57 -1.73
N VAL A 192 30.77 -8.75 -2.98
CA VAL A 192 31.33 -7.68 -3.82
C VAL A 192 30.31 -6.58 -4.06
N TYR A 193 29.03 -6.91 -4.28
CA TYR A 193 27.98 -5.90 -4.47
C TYR A 193 27.76 -5.07 -3.19
N ALA A 194 27.75 -5.73 -2.03
CA ALA A 194 27.66 -5.04 -0.75
C ALA A 194 28.86 -4.10 -0.52
N GLN A 195 30.09 -4.58 -0.75
CA GLN A 195 31.30 -3.76 -0.60
C GLN A 195 31.30 -2.54 -1.54
N ARG A 196 30.98 -2.74 -2.83
CA ARG A 196 30.89 -1.64 -3.79
C ARG A 196 29.87 -0.57 -3.36
N MET A 197 28.76 -0.98 -2.78
CA MET A 197 27.75 -0.05 -2.26
C MET A 197 28.27 0.75 -1.04
N LEU A 198 29.00 0.12 -0.11
CA LEU A 198 29.65 0.81 1.01
C LEU A 198 30.68 1.84 0.51
N ASP A 199 31.56 1.43 -0.41
CA ASP A 199 32.60 2.27 -1.04
C ASP A 199 32.01 3.48 -1.79
N ALA A 200 30.82 3.31 -2.38
CA ALA A 200 30.14 4.34 -3.13
C ALA A 200 29.24 5.26 -2.28
N SER A 201 29.05 4.95 -0.99
CA SER A 201 28.14 5.67 -0.10
C SER A 201 28.92 6.54 0.89
N SER A 202 28.63 7.84 0.93
CA SER A 202 29.34 8.77 1.83
C SER A 202 29.16 8.44 3.32
N THR A 203 28.05 7.82 3.70
CA THR A 203 27.74 7.42 5.08
C THR A 203 28.37 6.09 5.50
N PHE A 204 29.01 5.37 4.58
CA PHE A 204 29.61 4.05 4.83
C PHE A 204 31.04 3.93 4.31
N TYR A 205 31.58 4.99 3.70
CA TYR A 205 32.90 4.96 3.10
C TYR A 205 33.97 4.53 4.12
N GLY A 206 34.76 3.53 3.74
CA GLY A 206 35.78 2.92 4.60
C GLY A 206 35.28 1.74 5.44
N TYR A 207 34.00 1.40 5.38
CA TYR A 207 33.49 0.16 5.98
C TYR A 207 33.82 -1.05 5.10
N SER A 208 33.98 -2.21 5.74
CA SER A 208 34.24 -3.48 5.07
C SER A 208 33.05 -4.40 5.25
N ALA A 209 32.48 -4.88 4.13
CA ALA A 209 31.39 -5.84 4.12
C ALA A 209 31.77 -7.14 4.81
N ASP A 210 33.01 -7.63 4.62
CA ASP A 210 33.53 -8.83 5.29
C ASP A 210 33.61 -8.66 6.81
N VAL A 211 34.13 -7.51 7.28
CA VAL A 211 34.22 -7.21 8.72
C VAL A 211 32.82 -7.11 9.33
N MET A 212 31.90 -6.43 8.65
CA MET A 212 30.51 -6.28 9.11
C MET A 212 29.77 -7.61 9.13
N LEU A 213 29.94 -8.45 8.11
CA LEU A 213 29.34 -9.78 8.02
C LEU A 213 29.82 -10.72 9.14
N LYS A 214 31.09 -10.59 9.54
CA LYS A 214 31.69 -11.32 10.67
C LYS A 214 31.36 -10.69 12.04
N SER A 215 30.62 -9.59 12.06
CA SER A 215 30.29 -8.86 13.28
C SER A 215 28.96 -9.31 13.87
N GLU A 216 28.90 -9.44 15.19
CA GLU A 216 27.64 -9.64 15.94
C GLU A 216 26.92 -8.32 16.25
N LYS A 217 27.46 -7.17 15.81
CA LYS A 217 26.96 -5.83 16.16
C LYS A 217 26.51 -5.07 14.91
N GLY A 218 25.54 -4.18 15.10
CA GLY A 218 25.22 -3.15 14.11
C GLY A 218 26.29 -2.06 14.06
N TRP A 219 26.45 -1.44 12.90
CA TRP A 219 27.41 -0.37 12.65
C TRP A 219 26.68 0.95 12.43
N MET A 220 27.29 2.07 12.83
CA MET A 220 26.64 3.37 12.72
C MET A 220 26.56 3.83 11.26
N VAL A 221 25.43 4.41 10.88
CA VAL A 221 25.32 5.17 9.64
C VAL A 221 25.98 6.52 9.85
N MET A 222 27.09 6.82 9.15
CA MET A 222 27.89 8.03 9.41
C MET A 222 27.23 9.30 8.87
N VAL A 223 26.17 9.75 9.54
CA VAL A 223 25.48 11.02 9.32
C VAL A 223 26.07 12.14 10.19
N ARG A 224 25.72 13.38 9.89
CA ARG A 224 26.31 14.57 10.55
C ARG A 224 25.92 14.75 12.02
N THR A 225 24.77 14.25 12.44
CA THR A 225 24.22 14.45 13.78
C THR A 225 23.74 13.14 14.40
N TYR A 226 23.92 13.00 15.70
CA TYR A 226 23.45 11.88 16.50
C TYR A 226 22.85 12.37 17.84
N PRO A 227 21.55 12.13 18.13
CA PRO A 227 20.52 11.55 17.24
C PRO A 227 20.35 12.33 15.93
N ARG A 228 19.85 11.65 14.88
CA ARG A 228 19.67 12.25 13.56
C ARG A 228 18.69 13.44 13.65
N HIS A 229 19.15 14.63 13.25
CA HIS A 229 18.34 15.84 13.15
C HIS A 229 18.08 16.15 11.65
N PRO A 230 16.86 15.96 11.13
CA PRO A 230 16.52 16.35 9.75
C PRO A 230 16.73 17.85 9.54
N PHE A 231 17.19 18.24 8.35
CA PHE A 231 17.40 19.63 7.96
C PHE A 231 18.46 20.41 8.76
N TRP A 232 19.38 19.73 9.45
CA TRP A 232 20.42 20.37 10.26
C TRP A 232 21.22 21.41 9.47
N GLU A 233 21.63 21.08 8.24
CA GLU A 233 22.36 22.00 7.39
C GLU A 233 21.57 23.27 7.08
N GLU A 234 20.27 23.12 6.83
CA GLU A 234 19.41 24.24 6.48
C GLU A 234 19.02 25.09 7.70
N THR A 235 18.84 24.49 8.88
CA THR A 235 18.42 25.20 10.10
C THR A 235 19.59 25.76 10.93
N ASN A 236 20.74 25.09 10.95
CA ASN A 236 21.88 25.45 11.81
C ASN A 236 23.07 26.03 11.04
N GLU A 237 23.16 25.80 9.73
CA GLU A 237 24.32 26.22 8.91
C GLU A 237 23.92 27.12 7.73
N SER A 238 22.67 27.61 7.75
CA SER A 238 22.13 28.52 6.73
C SER A 238 22.23 27.98 5.30
N LYS A 239 22.20 26.65 5.10
CA LYS A 239 22.09 26.10 3.75
C LYS A 239 20.67 26.35 3.21
N PRO A 240 20.51 26.67 1.91
CA PRO A 240 19.19 26.81 1.34
C PRO A 240 18.43 25.48 1.32
N MET A 241 17.11 25.55 1.52
CA MET A 241 16.22 24.42 1.25
C MET A 241 16.20 24.04 -0.23
N TRP A 242 15.86 22.79 -0.54
CA TRP A 242 15.64 22.29 -1.90
C TRP A 242 14.27 22.69 -2.45
N THR A 243 13.95 23.97 -2.28
CA THR A 243 12.72 24.63 -2.70
C THR A 243 13.07 25.83 -3.57
N ARG A 244 12.08 26.45 -4.22
CA ARG A 244 12.33 27.53 -5.19
C ARG A 244 12.89 28.79 -4.53
N SER A 245 12.43 29.09 -3.32
CA SER A 245 12.87 30.21 -2.48
C SER A 245 14.12 29.91 -1.64
N GLY A 246 14.53 28.64 -1.56
CA GLY A 246 15.58 28.21 -0.63
C GLY A 246 15.17 28.28 0.85
N ARG A 247 13.86 28.33 1.15
CA ARG A 247 13.26 28.35 2.50
C ARG A 247 12.11 27.35 2.60
N TYR A 248 11.56 27.17 3.81
CA TYR A 248 10.28 26.49 3.97
C TYR A 248 9.18 27.32 3.27
N GLU A 249 8.46 26.70 2.34
CA GLU A 249 7.45 27.38 1.52
C GLU A 249 6.04 27.10 2.04
N ASN A 250 5.43 28.12 2.64
CA ASN A 250 4.00 28.10 2.99
C ASN A 250 3.11 28.70 1.88
N TYR A 251 3.74 29.21 0.82
CA TYR A 251 3.11 29.68 -0.41
C TYR A 251 3.79 29.02 -1.61
N ARG A 252 3.00 28.42 -2.51
CA ARG A 252 3.48 27.83 -3.77
C ARG A 252 3.19 28.75 -4.94
N ILE A 253 4.19 28.90 -5.82
CA ILE A 253 4.12 29.85 -6.96
C ILE A 253 3.92 29.16 -8.31
N GLU A 254 3.98 27.83 -8.31
CA GLU A 254 3.73 26.97 -9.45
C GLU A 254 2.34 27.29 -10.03
N PRO A 255 2.21 27.52 -11.36
CA PRO A 255 0.92 27.77 -11.99
C PRO A 255 -0.13 26.73 -11.62
N GLU A 256 0.27 25.46 -11.57
CA GLU A 256 -0.58 24.33 -11.17
C GLU A 256 -1.08 24.46 -9.73
N ALA A 257 -0.24 24.91 -8.79
CA ALA A 257 -0.67 25.13 -7.40
C ALA A 257 -1.71 26.24 -7.29
N ILE A 258 -1.56 27.32 -8.07
CA ILE A 258 -2.54 28.42 -8.11
C ILE A 258 -3.83 27.94 -8.77
N GLU A 259 -3.72 27.29 -9.92
CA GLU A 259 -4.84 26.73 -10.70
C GLU A 259 -5.63 25.69 -9.92
N TYR A 260 -4.97 24.89 -9.09
CA TYR A 260 -5.63 23.89 -8.26
C TYR A 260 -6.10 24.45 -6.92
N GLY A 261 -5.73 25.69 -6.57
CA GLY A 261 -6.09 26.32 -5.30
C GLY A 261 -5.30 25.81 -4.09
N GLU A 262 -4.15 25.19 -4.32
CA GLU A 262 -3.21 24.66 -3.31
C GLU A 262 -1.97 25.57 -3.12
N ASN A 263 -2.04 26.81 -3.61
CA ASN A 263 -0.99 27.80 -3.43
C ASN A 263 -0.86 28.30 -1.98
N PHE A 264 -1.90 28.14 -1.16
CA PHE A 264 -1.86 28.34 0.28
C PHE A 264 -2.34 27.09 1.01
N ILE A 265 -1.93 26.93 2.26
CA ILE A 265 -2.55 25.97 3.17
C ILE A 265 -4.02 26.38 3.37
N SER A 266 -4.95 25.51 3.00
CA SER A 266 -6.39 25.69 3.12
C SER A 266 -7.06 24.35 3.39
N HIS A 267 -8.24 24.35 4.00
CA HIS A 267 -9.02 23.13 4.18
C HIS A 267 -9.66 22.74 2.85
N ARG A 268 -9.55 21.46 2.48
CA ARG A 268 -10.19 20.88 1.31
C ARG A 268 -10.98 19.66 1.75
N GLU A 269 -12.26 19.62 1.39
CA GLU A 269 -13.08 18.41 1.53
C GLU A 269 -12.54 17.31 0.62
N GLY A 270 -12.59 16.05 1.06
CA GLY A 270 -12.13 14.93 0.24
C GLY A 270 -12.85 14.85 -1.12
N PRO A 271 -12.22 14.30 -2.18
CA PRO A 271 -12.89 14.04 -3.47
C PRO A 271 -14.12 13.13 -3.35
N GLU A 272 -14.22 12.41 -2.23
CA GLU A 272 -15.39 11.63 -1.86
C GLU A 272 -15.66 11.57 -0.35
N ALA A 273 -14.65 11.52 0.51
CA ALA A 273 -14.77 11.40 1.96
C ALA A 273 -15.29 12.68 2.65
N THR A 274 -16.55 13.02 2.43
CA THR A 274 -17.25 14.13 3.09
C THR A 274 -18.76 13.94 3.09
N PRO A 275 -19.51 14.40 4.12
CA PRO A 275 -20.96 14.53 4.04
C PRO A 275 -21.41 15.74 3.20
N TYR A 276 -20.50 16.66 2.88
CA TYR A 276 -20.78 17.94 2.23
C TYR A 276 -20.39 17.93 0.74
N LEU A 277 -20.05 19.10 0.16
CA LEU A 277 -19.60 19.19 -1.23
C LEU A 277 -18.21 18.54 -1.44
N PRO A 278 -18.09 17.48 -2.28
CA PRO A 278 -16.80 16.85 -2.53
C PRO A 278 -15.80 17.78 -3.25
N ASN A 279 -14.53 17.70 -2.83
CA ASN A 279 -13.38 18.48 -3.33
C ASN A 279 -13.48 20.01 -3.16
N ALA A 280 -14.42 20.50 -2.35
CA ALA A 280 -14.57 21.93 -2.09
C ALA A 280 -13.40 22.47 -1.25
N ILE A 281 -12.91 23.66 -1.59
CA ILE A 281 -11.83 24.35 -0.87
C ILE A 281 -12.47 25.41 0.03
N PHE A 282 -12.40 25.20 1.34
CA PHE A 282 -12.88 26.17 2.32
C PHE A 282 -11.82 27.25 2.55
N THR A 283 -12.01 28.41 1.93
CA THR A 283 -11.20 29.59 2.20
C THR A 283 -11.88 30.87 1.68
N THR A 284 -11.71 31.96 2.41
CA THR A 284 -12.11 33.31 1.98
C THR A 284 -10.92 34.11 1.42
N ASN A 285 -9.73 33.51 1.34
CA ASN A 285 -8.53 34.17 0.84
C ASN A 285 -8.71 34.56 -0.64
N PRO A 286 -8.61 35.85 -1.01
CA PRO A 286 -8.77 36.30 -2.39
C PRO A 286 -7.65 35.81 -3.31
N TYR A 287 -6.50 35.39 -2.76
CA TYR A 287 -5.34 34.92 -3.51
C TYR A 287 -5.35 33.40 -3.77
N CYS A 288 -6.28 32.64 -3.19
CA CYS A 288 -6.61 31.29 -3.66
C CYS A 288 -7.57 31.45 -4.86
N ARG A 289 -7.10 31.09 -6.06
CA ARG A 289 -7.81 31.33 -7.33
C ARG A 289 -7.88 30.05 -8.17
N PRO A 290 -8.56 29.01 -7.68
CA PRO A 290 -8.67 27.75 -8.39
C PRO A 290 -9.50 27.89 -9.67
N ASP A 291 -9.26 27.00 -10.63
CA ASP A 291 -10.13 26.77 -11.79
C ASP A 291 -10.96 25.49 -11.58
N ASP A 292 -12.27 25.59 -11.79
CA ASP A 292 -13.20 24.47 -11.75
C ASP A 292 -13.33 23.75 -13.10
N TYR A 293 -12.68 24.29 -14.15
CA TYR A 293 -12.70 23.82 -15.53
C TYR A 293 -14.10 23.75 -16.16
N GLY A 294 -15.07 24.48 -15.60
CA GLY A 294 -16.48 24.40 -15.96
C GLY A 294 -17.16 23.09 -15.57
N VAL A 295 -16.52 22.25 -14.73
CA VAL A 295 -17.14 21.00 -14.26
C VAL A 295 -18.32 21.34 -13.34
N PRO A 296 -19.54 20.86 -13.63
CA PRO A 296 -20.71 21.16 -12.80
C PRO A 296 -20.51 20.73 -11.35
N ILE A 297 -21.05 21.51 -10.41
CA ILE A 297 -21.08 21.19 -8.97
C ILE A 297 -21.80 19.86 -8.66
N THR A 298 -22.64 19.40 -9.60
CA THR A 298 -23.37 18.13 -9.51
C THR A 298 -22.61 16.94 -10.09
N ALA A 299 -21.47 17.13 -10.76
CA ALA A 299 -20.69 16.06 -11.37
C ALA A 299 -20.31 14.99 -10.33
N GLN A 300 -20.51 13.72 -10.70
CA GLN A 300 -20.28 12.55 -9.82
C GLN A 300 -19.18 11.61 -10.33
N HIS A 301 -18.69 11.81 -11.56
CA HIS A 301 -17.54 11.03 -12.05
C HIS A 301 -16.32 11.31 -11.17
N HIS A 302 -15.56 10.27 -10.86
CA HIS A 302 -14.49 10.34 -9.87
C HIS A 302 -13.36 11.30 -10.30
N ASP A 303 -13.00 11.33 -11.58
CA ASP A 303 -11.94 12.22 -12.07
C ASP A 303 -12.43 13.67 -12.13
N ASP A 304 -13.68 13.89 -12.53
CA ASP A 304 -14.32 15.20 -12.53
C ASP A 304 -14.32 15.79 -11.12
N LYS A 305 -14.72 15.00 -10.12
CA LYS A 305 -14.67 15.42 -8.71
C LYS A 305 -13.25 15.72 -8.25
N THR A 306 -12.27 14.94 -8.69
CA THR A 306 -10.85 15.12 -8.29
C THR A 306 -10.28 16.45 -8.81
N ILE A 307 -10.63 16.84 -10.04
CA ILE A 307 -10.11 18.06 -10.67
C ILE A 307 -10.99 19.28 -10.47
N ARG A 308 -12.25 19.14 -10.04
CA ARG A 308 -13.15 20.28 -9.80
C ARG A 308 -12.76 21.04 -8.55
N ASN A 309 -11.92 22.07 -8.70
CA ASN A 309 -11.44 22.90 -7.60
C ASN A 309 -12.36 24.12 -7.42
N ILE A 310 -13.27 24.07 -6.44
CA ILE A 310 -14.20 25.18 -6.16
C ILE A 310 -13.87 25.77 -4.80
N LYS A 311 -13.54 27.07 -4.78
CA LYS A 311 -13.42 27.85 -3.55
C LYS A 311 -14.78 28.34 -3.09
N LEU A 312 -15.17 28.02 -1.86
CA LEU A 312 -16.42 28.46 -1.22
C LEU A 312 -16.21 28.82 0.25
N SER A 313 -17.14 29.60 0.81
CA SER A 313 -17.25 29.74 2.26
C SER A 313 -17.80 28.46 2.89
N TRP A 314 -17.51 28.23 4.18
CA TRP A 314 -18.07 27.09 4.91
C TRP A 314 -19.60 27.06 4.86
N HIS A 315 -20.23 28.23 4.97
CA HIS A 315 -21.69 28.35 4.93
C HIS A 315 -22.31 27.90 3.59
N GLU A 316 -21.58 28.03 2.49
CA GLU A 316 -22.00 27.51 1.19
C GLU A 316 -21.74 26.01 1.07
N ILE A 317 -20.57 25.54 1.51
CA ILE A 317 -20.18 24.12 1.44
C ILE A 317 -21.21 23.23 2.13
N VAL A 318 -21.64 23.59 3.34
CA VAL A 318 -22.59 22.78 4.12
C VAL A 318 -24.03 22.79 3.60
N ARG A 319 -24.36 23.69 2.66
CA ARG A 319 -25.68 23.67 1.99
C ARG A 319 -25.77 22.56 0.94
N HIS A 320 -24.64 22.03 0.51
CA HIS A 320 -24.57 20.91 -0.40
C HIS A 320 -24.36 19.62 0.39
N SER A 321 -25.16 18.61 0.09
CA SER A 321 -25.05 17.26 0.64
C SER A 321 -24.35 16.37 -0.39
N ASN A 322 -23.42 15.52 0.06
CA ASN A 322 -22.80 14.53 -0.80
C ASN A 322 -23.86 13.50 -1.24
N PRO A 323 -24.11 13.29 -2.56
CA PRO A 323 -25.11 12.33 -3.01
C PRO A 323 -24.85 10.89 -2.57
N LEU A 324 -23.59 10.52 -2.26
CA LEU A 324 -23.28 9.22 -1.66
C LEU A 324 -23.75 9.13 -0.21
N TRP A 325 -23.61 10.21 0.55
CA TRP A 325 -24.06 10.28 1.94
C TRP A 325 -25.58 10.07 2.05
N GLU A 326 -26.35 10.67 1.14
CA GLU A 326 -27.80 10.48 1.02
C GLU A 326 -28.18 9.04 0.66
N LYS A 327 -27.33 8.36 -0.11
CA LYS A 327 -27.49 6.94 -0.49
C LYS A 327 -27.02 5.96 0.59
N GLY A 328 -26.65 6.46 1.78
CA GLY A 328 -26.24 5.64 2.92
C GLY A 328 -24.76 5.28 2.98
N TYR A 329 -23.92 5.82 2.09
CA TYR A 329 -22.46 5.71 2.19
C TYR A 329 -21.94 6.72 3.22
N GLN A 330 -22.27 6.47 4.49
CA GLN A 330 -22.14 7.44 5.58
C GLN A 330 -21.00 7.11 6.53
N PHE A 331 -20.09 6.21 6.14
CA PHE A 331 -18.98 5.83 6.99
C PHE A 331 -17.64 6.10 6.32
N TYR A 332 -16.75 6.72 7.09
CA TYR A 332 -15.33 6.71 6.83
C TYR A 332 -14.76 5.35 7.24
N CYS A 333 -13.91 4.76 6.41
CA CYS A 333 -13.22 3.52 6.76
C CYS A 333 -11.71 3.73 6.75
N VAL A 334 -11.11 3.78 7.94
CA VAL A 334 -9.65 3.86 8.06
C VAL A 334 -9.04 2.46 8.00
N THR A 335 -7.90 2.33 7.32
CA THR A 335 -7.19 1.07 7.14
C THR A 335 -5.79 1.11 7.76
N PRO A 336 -5.68 1.16 9.11
CA PRO A 336 -4.38 1.22 9.78
C PRO A 336 -3.62 -0.10 9.65
N LYS A 337 -2.30 -0.04 9.73
CA LYS A 337 -1.47 -1.26 9.84
C LYS A 337 -1.80 -1.99 11.16
N THR A 338 -1.77 -3.31 11.11
CA THR A 338 -1.99 -4.15 12.28
C THR A 338 -0.71 -4.27 13.11
N ARG A 339 -0.86 -4.59 14.41
CA ARG A 339 0.28 -4.86 15.30
C ARG A 339 0.83 -6.29 15.16
N HIS A 340 0.07 -7.20 14.55
CA HIS A 340 0.37 -8.63 14.53
C HIS A 340 1.04 -9.10 13.23
N ARG A 341 1.16 -8.22 12.23
CA ARG A 341 1.74 -8.49 10.91
C ARG A 341 2.56 -7.30 10.44
N VAL A 342 3.44 -7.55 9.48
CA VAL A 342 4.13 -6.51 8.72
C VAL A 342 3.53 -6.50 7.31
N HIS A 343 2.61 -5.57 7.06
CA HIS A 343 1.77 -5.61 5.87
C HIS A 343 1.02 -6.96 5.76
N SER A 344 1.20 -7.68 4.65
CA SER A 344 0.61 -9.00 4.44
C SER A 344 1.48 -10.16 4.90
N GLN A 345 2.75 -9.92 5.24
CA GLN A 345 3.60 -11.00 5.76
C GLN A 345 3.00 -11.56 7.03
N TRP A 346 3.20 -12.85 7.27
CA TRP A 346 2.64 -13.60 8.40
C TRP A 346 1.12 -13.81 8.33
N SER A 347 0.44 -13.38 7.26
CA SER A 347 -1.01 -13.64 7.09
C SER A 347 -1.33 -15.11 6.93
N VAL A 348 -0.37 -15.89 6.43
CA VAL A 348 -0.47 -17.35 6.28
C VAL A 348 -0.35 -18.09 7.62
N ASN A 349 0.18 -17.45 8.67
CA ASN A 349 0.45 -18.11 9.94
C ASN A 349 -0.81 -18.22 10.83
N ASP A 350 -1.15 -19.44 11.23
CA ASP A 350 -2.34 -19.74 12.03
C ASP A 350 -2.35 -19.01 13.39
N TRP A 351 -1.22 -18.98 14.11
CA TRP A 351 -1.13 -18.28 15.39
C TRP A 351 -1.42 -16.79 15.24
N VAL A 352 -0.86 -16.17 14.21
CA VAL A 352 -1.09 -14.75 13.92
C VAL A 352 -2.56 -14.48 13.57
N GLN A 353 -3.19 -15.35 12.78
CA GLN A 353 -4.62 -15.24 12.47
C GLN A 353 -5.49 -15.34 13.72
N ILE A 354 -5.18 -16.26 14.63
CA ILE A 354 -5.90 -16.45 15.89
C ILE A 354 -5.74 -15.22 16.79
N TYR A 355 -4.51 -14.71 16.99
CA TYR A 355 -4.27 -13.57 17.88
C TYR A 355 -4.78 -12.23 17.36
N GLU A 356 -4.83 -12.06 16.04
CA GLU A 356 -5.29 -10.80 15.46
C GLU A 356 -6.80 -10.63 15.49
N SER A 357 -7.53 -11.74 15.42
CA SER A 357 -8.98 -11.80 15.25
C SER A 357 -9.69 -11.96 16.58
N ASN A 358 -10.77 -11.20 16.80
CA ASN A 358 -11.70 -11.45 17.91
C ASN A 358 -12.54 -12.71 17.69
N PHE A 359 -12.42 -13.32 16.51
CA PHE A 359 -13.13 -14.51 16.06
C PHE A 359 -12.15 -15.67 15.81
N GLY A 360 -10.93 -15.59 16.37
CA GLY A 360 -9.95 -16.67 16.31
C GLY A 360 -10.48 -17.95 16.96
N ASP A 361 -10.45 -19.04 16.20
CA ASP A 361 -10.92 -20.36 16.63
C ASP A 361 -10.07 -21.45 15.97
N PRO A 362 -9.15 -22.10 16.72
CA PRO A 362 -8.30 -23.16 16.18
C PRO A 362 -9.11 -24.40 15.73
N TYR A 363 -10.33 -24.58 16.23
CA TYR A 363 -11.19 -25.70 15.89
C TYR A 363 -12.13 -25.40 14.71
N ARG A 364 -12.27 -24.13 14.33
CA ARG A 364 -13.21 -23.66 13.30
C ARG A 364 -14.61 -24.25 13.47
N MET A 365 -15.17 -24.11 14.67
CA MET A 365 -16.52 -24.57 15.02
C MET A 365 -17.57 -23.94 14.11
N ASP A 366 -17.37 -22.68 13.70
CA ASP A 366 -18.10 -22.07 12.59
C ASP A 366 -17.36 -22.31 11.27
N LYS A 367 -17.81 -23.29 10.49
CA LYS A 367 -17.18 -23.63 9.20
C LYS A 367 -17.21 -22.51 8.16
N ARG A 368 -17.98 -21.44 8.39
CA ARG A 368 -17.99 -20.26 7.51
C ARG A 368 -16.70 -19.47 7.61
N THR A 369 -15.96 -19.54 8.72
CA THR A 369 -14.71 -18.79 8.86
C THR A 369 -13.74 -19.20 7.74
N PRO A 370 -13.07 -18.25 7.07
CA PRO A 370 -12.18 -18.56 5.96
C PRO A 370 -10.99 -19.44 6.38
N GLY A 371 -10.45 -19.23 7.59
CA GLY A 371 -9.37 -20.00 8.21
C GLY A 371 -9.57 -20.16 9.71
N VAL A 372 -8.49 -20.27 10.49
CA VAL A 372 -8.53 -20.34 11.97
C VAL A 372 -8.77 -18.98 12.64
N GLY A 373 -8.84 -17.92 11.83
CA GLY A 373 -9.32 -16.61 12.22
C GLY A 373 -9.88 -15.91 10.99
N GLU A 374 -10.41 -14.71 11.19
CA GLU A 374 -10.97 -13.90 10.10
C GLU A 374 -10.80 -12.41 10.34
N HIS A 375 -10.86 -11.64 9.26
CA HIS A 375 -10.79 -10.19 9.35
C HIS A 375 -12.09 -9.58 9.86
N GLN A 376 -11.98 -8.36 10.40
CA GLN A 376 -13.10 -7.69 11.05
C GLN A 376 -13.14 -6.19 10.72
N ILE A 377 -14.36 -5.63 10.67
CA ILE A 377 -14.61 -4.20 10.62
C ILE A 377 -15.06 -3.72 12.00
N HIS A 378 -14.32 -2.78 12.58
CA HIS A 378 -14.70 -2.15 13.83
C HIS A 378 -15.73 -1.06 13.56
N ILE A 379 -16.81 -1.05 14.33
CA ILE A 379 -17.92 -0.10 14.20
C ILE A 379 -18.38 0.37 15.58
N ASN A 380 -18.80 1.63 15.67
CA ASN A 380 -19.45 2.15 16.88
C ASN A 380 -20.70 1.30 17.22
N PRO A 381 -20.91 0.90 18.50
CA PRO A 381 -22.06 0.08 18.88
C PRO A 381 -23.42 0.69 18.50
N GLN A 382 -23.62 2.00 18.71
CA GLN A 382 -24.88 2.65 18.38
C GLN A 382 -25.11 2.69 16.87
N ALA A 383 -24.07 3.03 16.09
CA ALA A 383 -24.18 3.06 14.64
C ALA A 383 -24.52 1.69 14.02
N ALA A 384 -24.05 0.61 14.64
CA ALA A 384 -24.39 -0.76 14.26
C ALA A 384 -25.84 -1.12 14.66
N LYS A 385 -26.25 -0.80 15.90
CA LYS A 385 -27.62 -1.02 16.40
C LYS A 385 -28.67 -0.31 15.53
N ASP A 386 -28.42 0.95 15.17
CA ASP A 386 -29.30 1.74 14.31
C ASP A 386 -29.47 1.13 12.90
N ARG A 387 -28.58 0.20 12.52
CA ARG A 387 -28.61 -0.53 11.24
C ARG A 387 -28.99 -2.00 11.40
N GLY A 388 -29.44 -2.41 12.59
CA GLY A 388 -29.83 -3.79 12.87
C GLY A 388 -28.67 -4.80 12.78
N ILE A 389 -27.44 -4.34 13.02
CA ILE A 389 -26.22 -5.16 12.99
C ILE A 389 -25.81 -5.49 14.42
N ASN A 390 -25.80 -6.77 14.78
CA ASN A 390 -25.28 -7.23 16.06
C ASN A 390 -23.75 -7.36 16.04
N ASP A 391 -23.13 -7.35 17.22
CA ASP A 391 -21.70 -7.67 17.34
C ASP A 391 -21.44 -9.10 16.83
N GLY A 392 -20.47 -9.26 15.95
CA GLY A 392 -20.13 -10.53 15.32
C GLY A 392 -20.93 -10.91 14.07
N ASP A 393 -21.96 -10.15 13.66
CA ASP A 393 -22.69 -10.37 12.40
C ASP A 393 -21.75 -10.19 11.19
N TYR A 394 -22.00 -10.93 10.11
CA TYR A 394 -21.37 -10.64 8.82
C TYR A 394 -22.09 -9.47 8.16
N VAL A 395 -21.32 -8.55 7.58
CA VAL A 395 -21.82 -7.38 6.86
C VAL A 395 -21.21 -7.28 5.47
N TYR A 396 -21.99 -6.78 4.52
CA TYR A 396 -21.46 -6.26 3.26
C TYR A 396 -20.93 -4.84 3.48
N VAL A 397 -19.76 -4.57 2.91
CA VAL A 397 -19.13 -3.24 2.90
C VAL A 397 -18.96 -2.81 1.46
N ASP A 398 -19.81 -1.88 1.03
CA ASP A 398 -19.86 -1.38 -0.34
C ASP A 398 -19.16 -0.02 -0.44
N GLY A 399 -18.35 0.18 -1.48
CA GLY A 399 -17.90 1.50 -1.91
C GLY A 399 -18.84 2.13 -2.94
N ASN A 400 -18.53 3.34 -3.40
CA ASN A 400 -19.23 4.05 -4.47
C ASN A 400 -19.51 3.12 -5.67
N PRO A 401 -20.79 2.94 -6.03
CA PRO A 401 -21.18 1.98 -7.05
C PRO A 401 -20.78 2.41 -8.47
N VAL A 402 -20.30 3.64 -8.68
CA VAL A 402 -19.83 4.09 -9.99
C VAL A 402 -18.66 3.23 -10.49
N ASP A 403 -17.78 2.79 -9.60
CA ASP A 403 -16.51 2.16 -9.96
C ASP A 403 -15.97 1.12 -8.96
N ARG A 404 -16.63 0.88 -7.82
CA ARG A 404 -16.24 -0.16 -6.87
C ARG A 404 -17.25 -1.31 -6.80
N PRO A 405 -16.77 -2.56 -6.71
CA PRO A 405 -15.38 -2.95 -6.38
C PRO A 405 -14.39 -2.93 -7.56
N TYR A 406 -14.86 -2.82 -8.80
CA TYR A 406 -14.04 -2.62 -10.01
C TYR A 406 -14.87 -1.91 -11.08
N ARG A 407 -14.24 -1.22 -12.03
CA ARG A 407 -14.96 -0.50 -13.11
C ARG A 407 -15.77 -1.48 -13.96
N GLY A 408 -17.03 -1.13 -14.24
CA GLY A 408 -17.93 -1.94 -15.06
C GLY A 408 -18.59 -3.13 -14.35
N TRP A 409 -18.44 -3.25 -13.03
CA TRP A 409 -19.08 -4.30 -12.25
C TRP A 409 -20.60 -4.33 -12.41
N LYS A 410 -21.17 -5.53 -12.35
CA LYS A 410 -22.61 -5.77 -12.38
C LYS A 410 -22.95 -6.91 -11.42
N PRO A 411 -24.14 -6.94 -10.78
CA PRO A 411 -24.56 -8.07 -9.96
C PRO A 411 -24.55 -9.41 -10.70
N SER A 412 -24.75 -9.39 -12.03
CA SER A 412 -24.72 -10.58 -12.88
C SER A 412 -23.32 -11.05 -13.27
N ASP A 413 -22.27 -10.25 -13.03
CA ASP A 413 -20.88 -10.67 -13.28
C ASP A 413 -20.45 -11.63 -12.15
N PRO A 414 -20.08 -12.89 -12.46
CA PRO A 414 -19.61 -13.84 -11.45
C PRO A 414 -18.42 -13.33 -10.64
N TYR A 415 -17.61 -12.41 -11.17
CA TYR A 415 -16.49 -11.83 -10.44
C TYR A 415 -16.93 -10.86 -9.34
N TYR A 416 -18.13 -10.27 -9.43
CA TYR A 416 -18.64 -9.36 -8.41
C TYR A 416 -18.74 -10.03 -7.04
N LYS A 417 -19.16 -11.31 -6.99
CA LYS A 417 -19.22 -12.05 -5.71
C LYS A 417 -17.84 -12.24 -5.07
N VAL A 418 -16.80 -12.38 -5.90
CA VAL A 418 -15.40 -12.47 -5.44
C VAL A 418 -14.94 -11.13 -4.89
N ALA A 419 -15.29 -10.04 -5.56
CA ALA A 419 -14.77 -8.71 -5.29
C ALA A 419 -15.52 -7.95 -4.19
N ARG A 420 -16.78 -8.29 -3.89
CA ARG A 420 -17.59 -7.59 -2.88
C ARG A 420 -17.20 -8.04 -1.47
N LEU A 421 -16.81 -7.09 -0.61
CA LEU A 421 -16.39 -7.38 0.76
C LEU A 421 -17.56 -7.87 1.61
N MET A 422 -17.39 -9.07 2.18
CA MET A 422 -18.14 -9.58 3.31
C MET A 422 -17.19 -9.78 4.50
N ILE A 423 -17.49 -9.16 5.64
CA ILE A 423 -16.58 -9.12 6.80
C ILE A 423 -17.39 -9.13 8.11
N ARG A 424 -16.82 -9.65 9.21
CA ARG A 424 -17.50 -9.57 10.51
C ARG A 424 -17.44 -8.18 11.12
N ALA A 425 -18.57 -7.70 11.62
CA ALA A 425 -18.65 -6.49 12.43
C ALA A 425 -18.14 -6.78 13.85
N LYS A 426 -17.29 -5.90 14.38
CA LYS A 426 -16.87 -5.90 15.78
C LYS A 426 -17.22 -4.56 16.42
N TYR A 427 -18.03 -4.59 17.47
CA TYR A 427 -18.33 -3.40 18.26
C TYR A 427 -17.07 -2.83 18.88
N ASN A 428 -16.89 -1.52 18.70
CA ASN A 428 -15.77 -0.77 19.27
C ASN A 428 -16.25 0.63 19.73
N PRO A 429 -16.49 0.83 21.03
CA PRO A 429 -17.02 2.09 21.56
C PRO A 429 -16.04 3.27 21.45
N SER A 430 -14.75 3.02 21.20
CA SER A 430 -13.74 4.07 21.01
C SER A 430 -13.86 4.78 19.66
N TYR A 431 -14.66 4.25 18.72
CA TYR A 431 -14.81 4.83 17.40
C TYR A 431 -16.01 5.80 17.34
N PRO A 432 -15.85 6.98 16.72
CA PRO A 432 -16.97 7.87 16.42
C PRO A 432 -18.05 7.20 15.59
N TYR A 433 -19.28 7.68 15.69
CA TYR A 433 -20.46 7.08 15.05
C TYR A 433 -20.26 6.75 13.56
N HIS A 434 -19.72 7.70 12.78
CA HIS A 434 -19.52 7.57 11.33
C HIS A 434 -18.13 7.04 10.93
N VAL A 435 -17.31 6.58 11.88
CA VAL A 435 -15.95 6.13 11.59
C VAL A 435 -15.83 4.64 11.89
N THR A 436 -15.27 3.91 10.93
CA THR A 436 -15.03 2.47 11.01
C THR A 436 -13.58 2.16 10.70
N MET A 437 -13.15 0.95 11.03
CA MET A 437 -11.78 0.52 10.78
C MET A 437 -11.69 -0.94 10.37
N ALA A 438 -11.05 -1.19 9.23
CA ALA A 438 -10.66 -2.52 8.77
C ALA A 438 -9.15 -2.53 8.59
N LYS A 439 -8.41 -3.33 9.38
CA LYS A 439 -6.94 -3.27 9.37
C LYS A 439 -6.36 -3.60 7.98
N HIS A 440 -5.22 -3.01 7.67
CA HIS A 440 -4.58 -3.11 6.37
C HIS A 440 -3.87 -4.46 6.16
N ALA A 441 -3.93 -4.90 4.90
CA ALA A 441 -3.16 -5.97 4.27
C ALA A 441 -3.33 -7.43 4.74
N PRO A 442 -4.48 -7.90 5.27
CA PRO A 442 -4.75 -9.34 5.25
C PRO A 442 -4.77 -9.90 3.82
N TYR A 443 -4.56 -11.20 3.66
CA TYR A 443 -4.65 -11.91 2.38
C TYR A 443 -6.06 -11.82 1.79
N VAL A 444 -6.17 -11.16 0.63
CA VAL A 444 -7.42 -10.88 -0.09
C VAL A 444 -8.13 -12.16 -0.54
N SER A 445 -9.43 -12.08 -0.87
CA SER A 445 -10.08 -13.20 -1.56
C SER A 445 -9.76 -13.18 -3.06
N THR A 446 -9.69 -14.37 -3.65
CA THR A 446 -9.45 -14.61 -5.08
C THR A 446 -10.53 -15.54 -5.64
N PRO A 447 -10.71 -15.63 -6.98
CA PRO A 447 -11.66 -16.58 -7.55
C PRO A 447 -11.41 -18.02 -7.08
N LYS A 448 -10.14 -18.41 -6.92
CA LYS A 448 -9.73 -19.75 -6.46
C LYS A 448 -10.08 -19.98 -4.99
N SER A 449 -9.84 -19.00 -4.11
CA SER A 449 -10.16 -19.13 -2.67
C SER A 449 -11.67 -19.10 -2.41
N VAL A 450 -12.43 -18.29 -3.16
CA VAL A 450 -13.89 -18.24 -3.09
C VAL A 450 -14.49 -19.59 -3.53
N LYS A 451 -14.01 -20.15 -4.65
CA LYS A 451 -14.40 -21.50 -5.07
C LYS A 451 -14.11 -22.52 -3.97
N GLY A 452 -12.95 -22.44 -3.31
CA GLY A 452 -12.62 -23.26 -2.15
C GLY A 452 -13.65 -23.16 -1.04
N HIS A 453 -13.94 -21.94 -0.58
CA HIS A 453 -14.92 -21.69 0.48
C HIS A 453 -16.32 -22.22 0.15
N GLU A 454 -16.78 -22.02 -1.09
CA GLU A 454 -18.14 -22.40 -1.52
C GLU A 454 -18.32 -23.91 -1.76
N THR A 455 -17.25 -24.63 -2.13
CA THR A 455 -17.36 -26.01 -2.60
C THR A 455 -16.75 -27.06 -1.66
N ARG A 456 -15.84 -26.66 -0.78
CA ARG A 456 -15.18 -27.59 0.14
C ARG A 456 -16.10 -27.98 1.30
N PRO A 457 -16.12 -29.26 1.72
CA PRO A 457 -16.89 -29.70 2.90
C PRO A 457 -16.48 -29.04 4.22
N ASP A 458 -15.26 -28.53 4.31
CA ASP A 458 -14.71 -27.84 5.48
C ASP A 458 -14.92 -26.31 5.44
N GLY A 459 -15.43 -25.75 4.34
CA GLY A 459 -15.69 -24.32 4.16
C GLY A 459 -14.45 -23.42 4.13
N ARG A 460 -13.24 -23.95 4.09
CA ARG A 460 -12.01 -23.12 4.09
C ARG A 460 -11.86 -22.34 2.79
N ALA A 461 -11.45 -21.08 2.90
CA ALA A 461 -11.14 -20.22 1.76
C ALA A 461 -9.73 -20.51 1.19
N ILE A 462 -9.49 -21.77 0.79
CA ILE A 462 -8.23 -22.24 0.20
C ILE A 462 -8.36 -22.43 -1.31
N ALA A 463 -7.41 -21.90 -2.06
CA ALA A 463 -7.19 -22.31 -3.45
C ALA A 463 -6.60 -23.73 -3.49
N ILE A 464 -7.33 -24.68 -4.08
CA ILE A 464 -6.99 -26.12 -4.05
C ILE A 464 -5.68 -26.42 -4.79
N ASP A 465 -5.40 -25.68 -5.85
CA ASP A 465 -4.25 -25.85 -6.74
C ASP A 465 -2.95 -25.26 -6.18
N THR A 466 -3.03 -24.12 -5.48
CA THR A 466 -1.84 -23.40 -4.98
C THR A 466 -1.63 -23.52 -3.47
N GLY A 467 -2.67 -23.87 -2.70
CA GLY A 467 -2.64 -23.84 -1.25
C GLY A 467 -2.84 -22.44 -0.64
N TYR A 468 -3.09 -21.40 -1.46
CA TYR A 468 -3.34 -20.05 -0.97
C TYR A 468 -4.56 -19.98 -0.04
N GLN A 469 -4.36 -19.51 1.20
CA GLN A 469 -5.40 -19.35 2.21
C GLN A 469 -5.78 -17.86 2.32
N SER A 470 -6.98 -17.50 1.87
CA SER A 470 -7.50 -16.15 2.08
C SER A 470 -7.88 -15.92 3.55
N ASN A 471 -7.79 -14.68 4.02
CA ASN A 471 -8.36 -14.27 5.31
C ASN A 471 -9.82 -13.79 5.20
N PHE A 472 -10.41 -13.83 4.00
CA PHE A 472 -11.80 -13.47 3.75
C PHE A 472 -12.56 -14.60 3.03
N ARG A 473 -13.88 -14.62 3.23
CA ARG A 473 -14.78 -15.42 2.38
C ARG A 473 -14.96 -14.75 1.02
N TYR A 474 -15.17 -13.43 1.01
CA TYR A 474 -15.45 -12.61 -0.18
C TYR A 474 -14.89 -11.19 0.01
N GLY A 475 -14.40 -10.60 -1.07
CA GLY A 475 -13.73 -9.30 -1.12
C GLY A 475 -12.51 -9.20 -0.19
N ALA A 476 -12.16 -7.96 0.13
CA ALA A 476 -11.13 -7.56 1.08
C ALA A 476 -11.30 -6.09 1.46
N GLN A 477 -10.48 -5.56 2.36
CA GLN A 477 -10.45 -4.11 2.65
C GLN A 477 -10.21 -3.26 1.40
N GLN A 478 -9.60 -3.82 0.35
CA GLN A 478 -9.38 -3.11 -0.91
C GLN A 478 -10.65 -2.98 -1.77
N SER A 479 -11.72 -3.76 -1.50
CA SER A 479 -12.97 -3.76 -2.27
C SER A 479 -13.67 -2.41 -2.34
N PHE A 480 -13.53 -1.57 -1.32
CA PHE A 480 -14.15 -0.25 -1.28
C PHE A 480 -13.17 0.88 -1.62
N THR A 481 -11.88 0.58 -1.75
CA THR A 481 -10.83 1.57 -2.03
C THR A 481 -10.75 1.89 -3.51
N ARG A 482 -10.26 3.10 -3.80
CA ARG A 482 -9.94 3.59 -5.13
C ARG A 482 -8.54 4.19 -5.14
N ASN A 483 -7.86 4.16 -6.29
CA ASN A 483 -6.70 5.00 -6.49
C ASN A 483 -7.08 6.38 -7.05
N TRP A 484 -6.59 7.44 -6.40
CA TRP A 484 -6.84 8.83 -6.76
C TRP A 484 -5.57 9.45 -7.34
N LEU A 485 -5.62 9.85 -8.60
CA LEU A 485 -4.49 10.50 -9.27
C LEU A 485 -4.49 12.01 -8.96
N MET A 486 -4.15 12.39 -7.73
CA MET A 486 -4.15 13.81 -7.32
C MET A 486 -3.23 14.63 -8.24
N PRO A 487 -3.74 15.71 -8.89
CA PRO A 487 -2.97 16.49 -9.86
C PRO A 487 -1.66 17.08 -9.31
N MET A 488 -1.68 17.61 -8.07
CA MET A 488 -0.48 18.21 -7.46
C MET A 488 0.71 17.25 -7.32
N HIS A 489 0.46 15.95 -7.20
CA HIS A 489 1.51 14.92 -7.07
C HIS A 489 2.18 14.55 -8.41
N GLN A 490 1.72 15.16 -9.51
CA GLN A 490 2.12 14.83 -10.87
C GLN A 490 2.58 16.04 -11.67
N THR A 491 3.02 17.10 -10.99
CA THR A 491 3.36 18.37 -11.64
C THR A 491 4.81 18.39 -12.11
N ASP A 492 5.07 18.81 -13.35
CA ASP A 492 6.46 18.93 -13.84
C ASP A 492 7.21 20.11 -13.21
N SER A 493 6.47 21.09 -12.70
CA SER A 493 6.98 22.35 -12.19
C SER A 493 7.38 22.31 -10.72
N LEU A 494 7.15 21.22 -9.98
CA LEU A 494 7.50 21.16 -8.57
C LEU A 494 9.02 20.95 -8.38
N PRO A 495 9.69 21.80 -7.59
CA PRO A 495 11.09 21.61 -7.24
C PRO A 495 11.28 20.55 -6.16
N GLY A 496 12.41 19.86 -6.20
CA GLY A 496 12.85 18.96 -5.13
C GLY A 496 14.32 18.57 -5.23
N LYS A 497 14.76 17.78 -4.25
CA LYS A 497 16.08 17.16 -4.25
C LYS A 497 16.01 15.82 -4.99
N HIS A 498 17.03 15.52 -5.79
CA HIS A 498 17.18 14.20 -6.38
C HIS A 498 17.43 13.13 -5.29
N ALA A 499 16.76 11.98 -5.37
CA ALA A 499 16.78 10.96 -4.30
C ALA A 499 18.19 10.47 -3.94
N ILE A 500 19.05 10.32 -4.96
CA ILE A 500 20.38 9.70 -4.82
C ILE A 500 21.52 10.65 -5.21
N ALA A 501 21.26 11.96 -5.31
CA ALA A 501 22.30 12.93 -5.67
C ALA A 501 22.07 14.30 -5.05
N TRP A 502 23.15 15.04 -4.79
CA TRP A 502 23.12 16.43 -4.34
C TRP A 502 22.83 17.39 -5.50
N LYS A 503 21.68 17.21 -6.16
CA LYS A 503 21.25 18.07 -7.26
C LYS A 503 19.76 18.38 -7.16
N PHE A 504 19.41 19.57 -7.65
CA PHE A 504 18.04 20.01 -7.80
C PHE A 504 17.38 19.23 -8.94
N LYS A 505 16.09 18.95 -8.79
CA LYS A 505 15.27 18.31 -9.82
C LYS A 505 13.87 18.90 -9.83
N TRP A 506 13.26 18.89 -11.01
CA TRP A 506 11.89 19.32 -11.24
C TRP A 506 11.06 18.12 -11.69
N GLY A 507 9.81 18.07 -11.26
CA GLY A 507 8.87 17.03 -11.64
C GLY A 507 9.14 15.68 -10.98
N TYR A 508 8.91 14.60 -11.72
CA TYR A 508 8.87 13.25 -11.18
C TYR A 508 10.19 12.81 -10.57
N GLN A 509 10.12 12.28 -9.36
CA GLN A 509 11.23 11.61 -8.73
C GLN A 509 10.70 10.44 -7.89
N VAL A 510 11.18 9.23 -8.21
CA VAL A 510 10.90 8.01 -7.42
C VAL A 510 11.06 8.30 -5.93
N ASP A 511 10.07 7.87 -5.15
CA ASP A 511 9.94 8.05 -3.69
C ASP A 511 9.89 9.50 -3.16
N HIS A 512 9.90 10.52 -4.02
CA HIS A 512 9.93 11.93 -3.61
C HIS A 512 8.76 12.74 -4.17
N HIS A 513 8.53 12.65 -5.48
CA HIS A 513 7.46 13.35 -6.17
C HIS A 513 6.88 12.44 -7.24
N ALA A 514 5.82 11.74 -6.87
CA ALA A 514 5.02 10.86 -7.70
C ALA A 514 3.63 10.77 -7.06
N ILE A 515 2.67 10.15 -7.75
CA ILE A 515 1.36 9.89 -7.14
C ILE A 515 1.50 9.07 -5.87
N ASN A 516 0.56 9.24 -4.95
CA ASN A 516 0.40 8.36 -3.82
C ASN A 516 -1.01 7.77 -3.85
N THR A 517 -1.15 6.54 -3.38
CA THR A 517 -2.47 5.91 -3.27
C THR A 517 -3.14 6.36 -1.98
N VAL A 518 -4.31 7.01 -2.03
CA VAL A 518 -4.99 7.58 -0.85
C VAL A 518 -6.31 6.83 -0.54
N PRO A 519 -6.28 5.66 0.13
CA PRO A 519 -7.48 4.84 0.36
C PRO A 519 -8.50 5.49 1.32
N LYS A 520 -8.07 6.45 2.14
CA LYS A 520 -8.90 7.10 3.17
C LYS A 520 -9.92 8.09 2.62
N GLU A 521 -9.83 8.41 1.33
CA GLU A 521 -10.76 9.32 0.64
C GLU A 521 -12.08 8.65 0.25
N CYS A 522 -12.30 7.37 0.59
CA CYS A 522 -13.48 6.62 0.18
C CYS A 522 -14.54 6.56 1.30
N LEU A 523 -15.81 6.78 0.94
CA LEU A 523 -16.95 6.48 1.81
C LEU A 523 -17.42 5.03 1.59
N ILE A 524 -17.95 4.42 2.65
CA ILE A 524 -18.54 3.08 2.60
C ILE A 524 -19.98 3.08 3.10
N ARG A 525 -20.76 2.11 2.61
CA ARG A 525 -22.06 1.71 3.14
C ARG A 525 -21.96 0.32 3.74
N ILE A 526 -22.54 0.14 4.91
CA ILE A 526 -22.54 -1.13 5.65
C ILE A 526 -23.96 -1.66 5.73
N THR A 527 -24.16 -2.91 5.33
CA THR A 527 -25.46 -3.60 5.40
C THR A 527 -25.28 -5.00 5.98
N LYS A 528 -26.23 -5.46 6.80
CA LYS A 528 -26.20 -6.82 7.35
C LYS A 528 -26.26 -7.86 6.22
N ALA A 529 -25.43 -8.89 6.32
CA ALA A 529 -25.38 -10.00 5.39
C ALA A 529 -25.87 -11.31 6.03
N GLU A 530 -25.27 -11.71 7.15
CA GLU A 530 -25.63 -12.95 7.86
C GLU A 530 -25.55 -12.72 9.38
N ASP A 531 -26.32 -13.50 10.12
CA ASP A 531 -26.20 -13.60 11.58
C ASP A 531 -24.81 -14.13 12.00
N GLY A 532 -24.29 -13.59 13.11
CA GLY A 532 -22.97 -13.91 13.64
C GLY A 532 -22.87 -15.28 14.33
N GLY A 533 -24.00 -15.83 14.80
CA GLY A 533 -24.07 -17.16 15.41
C GLY A 533 -23.78 -18.29 14.42
N ILE A 534 -23.30 -19.42 14.93
CA ILE A 534 -22.86 -20.58 14.13
C ILE A 534 -23.95 -20.97 13.12
N GLY A 535 -23.54 -21.17 11.86
CA GLY A 535 -24.46 -21.55 10.78
C GLY A 535 -25.45 -20.45 10.39
N ALA A 536 -25.10 -19.18 10.64
CA ALA A 536 -25.94 -18.01 10.39
C ALA A 536 -27.25 -18.03 11.20
N ARG A 537 -27.18 -18.43 12.47
CA ARG A 537 -28.35 -18.53 13.35
C ARG A 537 -28.15 -17.76 14.65
N GLY A 538 -28.84 -16.64 14.77
CA GLY A 538 -28.88 -15.85 16.00
C GLY A 538 -27.56 -15.15 16.33
N PRO A 539 -27.44 -14.55 17.52
CA PRO A 539 -26.26 -13.77 17.88
C PRO A 539 -25.03 -14.67 18.11
N TRP A 540 -23.85 -14.11 17.83
CA TRP A 540 -22.56 -14.72 18.13
C TRP A 540 -22.43 -15.01 19.63
N GLU A 541 -22.00 -16.22 19.99
CA GLU A 541 -22.10 -16.73 21.37
C GLU A 541 -21.50 -15.80 22.45
N PRO A 542 -20.29 -15.20 22.26
CA PRO A 542 -19.73 -14.25 23.21
C PRO A 542 -20.64 -13.04 23.52
N VAL A 543 -21.49 -12.62 22.59
CA VAL A 543 -22.46 -11.53 22.83
C VAL A 543 -23.47 -11.92 23.91
N ARG A 544 -23.83 -13.19 24.02
CA ARG A 544 -24.80 -13.68 25.00
C ARG A 544 -24.28 -13.68 26.43
N THR A 545 -22.96 -13.64 26.60
CA THR A 545 -22.31 -13.63 27.94
C THR A 545 -22.57 -12.33 28.70
N GLY A 546 -22.90 -11.26 27.98
CA GLY A 546 -23.05 -9.92 28.52
C GLY A 546 -21.72 -9.23 28.85
N PHE A 547 -20.60 -9.74 28.34
CA PHE A 547 -19.25 -9.23 28.60
C PHE A 547 -18.63 -8.49 27.41
N THR A 548 -19.34 -8.40 26.28
CA THR A 548 -18.90 -7.67 25.09
C THR A 548 -19.37 -6.21 25.11
N PRO A 549 -18.62 -5.28 24.49
CA PRO A 549 -19.01 -3.88 24.44
C PRO A 549 -20.43 -3.66 23.89
N GLY A 550 -21.20 -2.79 24.53
CA GLY A 550 -22.57 -2.43 24.15
C GLY A 550 -23.62 -3.49 24.46
N GLN A 551 -23.25 -4.56 25.17
CA GLN A 551 -24.09 -5.69 25.57
C GLN A 551 -23.84 -6.05 27.04
N GLU A 552 -23.38 -5.09 27.84
CA GLU A 552 -22.97 -5.30 29.23
C GLU A 552 -24.15 -5.76 30.09
N ASN A 553 -24.00 -6.91 30.78
CA ASN A 553 -24.96 -7.34 31.79
C ASN A 553 -24.80 -6.54 33.10
N GLU A 554 -25.71 -6.73 34.06
CA GLU A 554 -25.67 -6.02 35.35
C GLU A 554 -24.33 -6.16 36.09
N PHE A 555 -23.71 -7.35 36.01
CA PHE A 555 -22.41 -7.59 36.62
C PHE A 555 -21.33 -6.73 35.99
N MET A 556 -21.24 -6.69 34.66
CA MET A 556 -20.23 -5.86 33.97
C MET A 556 -20.44 -4.38 34.17
N ILE A 557 -21.69 -3.93 34.21
CA ILE A 557 -22.00 -2.53 34.51
C ILE A 557 -21.47 -2.16 35.91
N LYS A 558 -21.66 -3.01 36.92
CA LYS A 558 -21.09 -2.79 38.27
C LYS A 558 -19.56 -2.83 38.26
N TRP A 559 -18.96 -3.78 37.54
CA TRP A 559 -17.51 -3.89 37.41
C TRP A 559 -16.89 -2.63 36.79
N LEU A 560 -17.45 -2.15 35.67
CA LEU A 560 -16.98 -0.94 34.97
C LEU A 560 -17.09 0.32 35.84
N LYS A 561 -18.09 0.39 36.71
CA LYS A 561 -18.26 1.50 37.68
C LYS A 561 -17.37 1.39 38.92
N GLY A 562 -16.62 0.29 39.08
CA GLY A 562 -15.86 0.01 40.30
C GLY A 562 -16.73 -0.37 41.51
N GLU A 563 -18.02 -0.69 41.30
CA GLU A 563 -19.00 -1.00 42.36
C GLU A 563 -18.91 -2.46 42.85
N HIS A 564 -18.00 -3.26 42.29
CA HIS A 564 -17.82 -4.67 42.64
C HIS A 564 -17.16 -4.86 44.03
N ILE A 565 -16.37 -3.90 44.49
CA ILE A 565 -15.65 -3.98 45.77
C ILE A 565 -16.13 -2.85 46.67
N LYS A 566 -16.84 -3.21 47.75
CA LYS A 566 -17.07 -2.27 48.86
C LYS A 566 -15.79 -2.20 49.68
N ILE A 567 -14.99 -1.15 49.50
CA ILE A 567 -13.92 -0.82 50.43
C ILE A 567 -14.59 -0.37 51.73
N LYS A 568 -14.49 -1.15 52.81
CA LYS A 568 -14.83 -0.67 54.15
C LYS A 568 -13.87 0.48 54.47
N VAL A 569 -14.38 1.69 54.58
CA VAL A 569 -13.67 2.85 55.14
C VAL A 569 -13.77 2.79 56.65
#